data_AF-A0A932X7K0-F1
#
_entry.id   AF-A0A932X7K0-F1
#
_cell.length_a   1.000
_cell.length_b   1.000
_cell.length_c   1.000
_cell.angle_alpha   90.00
_cell.angle_beta   90.00
_cell.angle_gamma   90.00
#
_symmetry.space_group_name_H-M   'P 1'
#
loop_
_entity.id
_entity.type
_entity.pdbx_description
1 polymer ?
#
loop_
_entity_poly.entity_id
_entity_poly.type
_entity_poly.pdbx_seq_one_letter_code
_entity_poly.pdbx_strand_id
1 'polypeptide(L)'
;MARYALNLPVELKQEAELMAKQQGVSLNQFIQWAVAEKVGGLRQTLDDPRFPLITYRRGGSGAMQPMIRGTNLRVKTLVVAYKYWEMSAEQIADEWPVSESAVQEALAFYDAHRNEIDAHLTEEANIAQEYARKTPYVEAEATH
;
A
#
# COMPACT_ATOMS: atom_id res chain seq x y z
N MET A 1 -22.74 -3.63 16.60
CA MET A 1 -21.27 -3.58 16.77
C MET A 1 -20.94 -4.06 18.17
N ALA A 2 -20.02 -5.01 18.32
CA ALA A 2 -19.71 -5.62 19.61
C ALA A 2 -19.09 -4.57 20.57
N ARG A 3 -19.64 -4.44 21.78
CA ARG A 3 -19.06 -3.63 22.85
C ARG A 3 -17.84 -4.38 23.38
N TYR A 4 -16.65 -3.99 22.95
CA TYR A 4 -15.40 -4.50 23.53
C TYR A 4 -15.06 -3.69 24.78
N ALA A 5 -14.95 -4.34 25.93
CA ALA A 5 -14.50 -3.68 27.15
C ALA A 5 -13.00 -3.46 27.07
N LEU A 6 -12.58 -2.19 26.98
CA LEU A 6 -11.17 -1.83 26.99
C LEU A 6 -10.64 -1.88 28.42
N ASN A 7 -9.76 -2.84 28.70
CA ASN A 7 -9.10 -2.96 29.99
C ASN A 7 -7.74 -2.24 29.93
N LEU A 8 -7.67 -1.08 30.57
CA LEU A 8 -6.42 -0.32 30.72
C LEU A 8 -5.77 -0.63 32.09
N PRO A 9 -4.43 -0.70 32.17
CA PRO A 9 -3.73 -0.65 33.45
C PRO A 9 -4.18 0.55 34.28
N VAL A 10 -4.24 0.38 35.61
CA VAL A 10 -4.81 1.39 36.53
C VAL A 10 -4.09 2.74 36.41
N GLU A 11 -2.76 2.72 36.37
CA GLU A 11 -1.92 3.92 36.25
C GLU A 11 -2.19 4.65 34.93
N LEU A 12 -2.19 3.92 33.81
CA LEU A 12 -2.45 4.48 32.48
C LEU A 12 -3.85 5.07 32.35
N LYS A 13 -4.84 4.44 32.99
CA LYS A 13 -6.21 4.96 33.03
C LYS A 13 -6.26 6.29 33.80
N GLN A 14 -5.61 6.39 34.95
CA GLN A 14 -5.57 7.61 35.75
C GLN A 14 -4.88 8.76 35.01
N GLU A 15 -3.75 8.49 34.36
CA GLU A 15 -3.05 9.48 33.54
C GLU A 15 -3.92 9.96 32.36
N ALA A 16 -4.56 9.04 31.65
CA ALA A 16 -5.45 9.39 30.54
C ALA A 16 -6.67 10.20 31.00
N GLU A 17 -7.23 9.92 32.19
CA GLU A 17 -8.32 10.71 32.79
C GLU A 17 -7.88 12.14 33.13
N LEU A 18 -6.67 12.31 33.67
CA LEU A 18 -6.11 13.63 33.97
C LEU A 18 -5.90 14.44 32.69
N MET A 19 -5.33 13.84 31.65
CA MET A 19 -5.11 14.49 30.34
C MET A 19 -6.45 14.82 29.66
N ALA A 20 -7.43 13.91 29.70
CA ALA A 20 -8.77 14.16 29.16
C ALA A 20 -9.45 15.35 29.87
N LYS A 21 -9.31 15.42 31.20
CA LYS A 21 -9.84 16.53 32.00
C LYS A 21 -9.18 17.87 31.66
N GLN A 22 -7.85 17.89 31.46
CA GLN A 22 -7.12 19.08 31.03
C GLN A 22 -7.59 19.59 29.66
N GLN A 23 -7.98 18.67 28.77
CA GLN A 23 -8.50 18.97 27.44
C GLN A 23 -10.02 19.20 27.39
N GLY A 24 -10.73 19.08 28.52
CA GLY A 24 -12.18 19.27 28.60
C GLY A 24 -13.01 18.18 27.90
N VAL A 25 -12.46 16.98 27.71
CA VAL A 25 -13.13 15.86 27.03
C VAL A 25 -13.32 14.67 27.98
N SER A 26 -14.24 13.77 27.64
CA SER A 26 -14.39 12.51 28.38
C SER A 26 -13.23 11.55 28.11
N LEU A 27 -12.93 10.66 29.06
CA LEU A 27 -11.93 9.61 28.88
C LEU A 27 -12.17 8.77 27.61
N ASN A 28 -13.44 8.44 27.32
CA ASN A 28 -13.79 7.66 26.13
C ASN A 28 -13.48 8.42 24.83
N GLN A 29 -13.75 9.73 24.78
CA GLN A 29 -13.40 10.56 23.62
C GLN A 29 -11.88 10.68 23.46
N PHE A 30 -11.16 10.89 24.57
CA PHE A 30 -9.70 10.94 24.58
C PHE A 30 -9.09 9.64 24.03
N ILE A 31 -9.58 8.49 24.49
CA ILE A 31 -9.14 7.17 24.00
C ILE A 31 -9.45 7.02 22.51
N GLN A 32 -10.64 7.41 22.06
CA GLN A 32 -11.00 7.33 20.63
C GLN A 32 -10.06 8.18 19.77
N TRP A 33 -9.69 9.38 20.22
CA TRP A 33 -8.73 10.24 19.52
C TRP A 33 -7.32 9.66 19.54
N ALA A 34 -6.83 9.17 20.68
CA ALA A 34 -5.52 8.53 20.77
C ALA A 34 -5.42 7.31 19.85
N VAL A 35 -6.48 6.50 19.75
CA VAL A 35 -6.56 5.38 18.80
C VAL A 35 -6.59 5.88 17.36
N ALA A 36 -7.40 6.90 17.06
CA ALA A 36 -7.47 7.49 15.71
C ALA A 36 -6.11 8.06 15.26
N GLU A 37 -5.41 8.76 16.16
CA GLU A 37 -4.07 9.30 15.95
C GLU A 37 -3.05 8.18 15.75
N LYS A 38 -3.04 7.15 16.61
CA LYS A 38 -2.12 6.02 16.46
C LYS A 38 -2.36 5.27 15.15
N VAL A 39 -3.62 5.05 14.76
CA VAL A 39 -3.99 4.41 13.49
C VAL A 39 -3.61 5.29 12.30
N GLY A 40 -3.82 6.61 12.40
CA GLY A 40 -3.39 7.58 11.38
C GLY A 40 -1.88 7.60 11.20
N GLY A 41 -1.13 7.65 12.31
CA GLY A 41 0.34 7.60 12.31
C GLY A 41 0.88 6.27 11.79
N LEU A 42 0.27 5.13 12.15
CA LEU A 42 0.62 3.82 11.61
C LEU A 42 0.35 3.68 10.11
N ARG A 43 -0.68 4.37 9.60
CA ARG A 43 -0.92 4.46 8.15
C ARG A 43 0.13 5.33 7.46
N GLN A 44 0.58 6.41 8.11
CA GLN A 44 1.64 7.28 7.60
C GLN A 44 3.03 6.63 7.67
N THR A 45 3.28 5.69 8.60
CA THR A 45 4.57 4.98 8.71
C THR A 45 4.78 3.88 7.65
N LEU A 46 3.77 3.56 6.85
CA LEU A 46 3.95 2.67 5.70
C LEU A 46 4.70 3.37 4.57
N ASP A 47 4.50 4.68 4.40
CA ASP A 47 5.18 5.45 3.36
C ASP A 47 6.65 5.65 3.79
N ASP A 48 7.60 5.27 2.94
CA ASP A 48 9.03 5.52 3.20
C ASP A 48 9.33 7.01 2.94
N PRO A 49 9.78 7.78 3.95
CA PRO A 49 10.04 9.21 3.78
C PRO A 49 11.15 9.53 2.77
N ARG A 50 11.98 8.54 2.39
CA ARG A 50 12.99 8.69 1.33
C ARG A 50 12.38 8.72 -0.07
N PHE A 51 11.14 8.27 -0.22
CA PHE A 51 10.43 8.14 -1.49
C PHE A 51 9.05 8.82 -1.40
N PRO A 52 9.01 10.16 -1.35
CA PRO A 52 7.79 10.94 -1.11
C PRO A 52 6.71 10.79 -2.20
N LEU A 53 7.07 10.40 -3.42
CA LEU A 53 6.14 10.14 -4.53
C LEU A 53 5.58 8.72 -4.49
N ILE A 54 6.01 7.88 -3.56
CA ILE A 54 5.46 6.54 -3.34
C ILE A 54 4.52 6.55 -2.14
N THR A 55 3.42 5.82 -2.24
CA THR A 55 2.48 5.61 -1.14
C THR A 55 1.95 4.19 -1.13
N TYR A 56 1.58 3.68 0.05
CA TYR A 56 0.98 2.35 0.15
C TYR A 56 -0.55 2.39 0.14
N ARG A 57 -1.15 1.50 -0.67
CA ARG A 57 -2.60 1.32 -0.71
C ARG A 57 -2.96 -0.15 -0.57
N ARG A 58 -4.08 -0.41 0.12
CA ARG A 58 -4.68 -1.74 0.18
C ARG A 58 -5.26 -2.12 -1.19
N GLY A 59 -4.72 -3.17 -1.80
CA GLY A 59 -5.23 -3.77 -3.03
C GLY A 59 -6.43 -4.68 -2.79
N GLY A 60 -7.01 -5.22 -3.88
CA GLY A 60 -8.20 -6.09 -3.83
C GLY A 60 -8.00 -7.41 -3.06
N SER A 61 -6.75 -7.89 -2.95
CA SER A 61 -6.37 -9.05 -2.13
C SER A 61 -6.20 -8.73 -0.63
N GLY A 62 -6.37 -7.46 -0.23
CA GLY A 62 -6.12 -7.01 1.13
C GLY A 62 -4.64 -6.73 1.45
N ALA A 63 -3.69 -7.08 0.58
CA ALA A 63 -2.29 -6.72 0.73
C ALA A 63 -2.03 -5.23 0.51
N MET A 64 -1.03 -4.67 1.20
CA MET A 64 -0.54 -3.32 0.90
C MET A 64 0.33 -3.37 -0.35
N GLN A 65 0.08 -2.46 -1.29
CA GLN A 65 0.84 -2.37 -2.54
C GLN A 65 1.43 -0.96 -2.68
N PRO A 66 2.70 -0.84 -3.06
CA PRO A 66 3.31 0.45 -3.34
C PRO A 66 2.76 1.03 -4.65
N MET A 67 2.34 2.28 -4.59
CA MET A 67 1.68 3.03 -5.66
C MET A 67 2.34 4.39 -5.87
N ILE A 68 2.23 4.90 -7.09
CA ILE A 68 2.64 6.28 -7.40
C ILE A 68 1.59 7.23 -6.82
N ARG A 69 2.03 8.13 -5.93
CA ARG A 69 1.18 9.09 -5.23
C ARG A 69 0.38 9.93 -6.24
N GLY A 70 -0.91 10.11 -5.95
CA GLY A 70 -1.82 10.85 -6.83
C GLY A 70 -2.35 10.04 -8.03
N THR A 71 -1.96 8.76 -8.16
CA THR A 71 -2.41 7.89 -9.26
C THR A 71 -2.94 6.55 -8.76
N ASN A 72 -3.51 5.76 -9.67
CA ASN A 72 -3.81 4.34 -9.44
C ASN A 72 -2.73 3.40 -10.00
N LEU A 73 -1.55 3.92 -10.34
CA LEU A 73 -0.46 3.15 -10.93
C LEU A 73 0.40 2.51 -9.84
N ARG A 74 0.74 1.23 -10.01
CA ARG A 74 1.56 0.48 -9.06
C ARG A 74 3.03 0.58 -9.44
N VAL A 75 3.92 0.65 -8.45
CA VAL A 75 5.38 0.66 -8.69
C VAL A 75 5.80 -0.55 -9.53
N LYS A 76 5.25 -1.73 -9.22
CA LYS A 76 5.54 -2.96 -9.99
C LYS A 76 5.26 -2.82 -11.49
N THR A 77 4.25 -2.04 -11.91
CA THR A 77 3.93 -1.86 -13.32
C THR A 77 5.07 -1.15 -14.02
N LEU A 78 5.62 -0.11 -13.40
CA LEU A 78 6.76 0.64 -13.94
C LEU A 78 8.03 -0.21 -13.96
N VAL A 79 8.27 -1.00 -12.90
CA VAL A 79 9.39 -1.95 -12.86
C VAL A 79 9.30 -2.97 -13.99
N VAL A 80 8.10 -3.49 -14.26
CA VAL A 80 7.90 -4.44 -15.35
C VAL A 80 8.15 -3.80 -16.72
N ALA A 81 7.63 -2.60 -16.95
CA ALA A 81 7.86 -1.86 -18.18
C ALA A 81 9.36 -1.57 -18.41
N TYR A 82 10.06 -1.17 -17.35
CA TYR A 82 11.50 -0.90 -17.42
C TYR A 82 12.33 -2.17 -17.67
N LYS A 83 12.05 -3.26 -16.94
CA LYS A 83 12.88 -4.48 -16.99
C LYS A 83 12.56 -5.44 -18.12
N TYR A 84 11.28 -5.63 -18.43
CA TYR A 84 10.84 -6.65 -19.38
C TYR A 84 10.42 -6.07 -20.73
N TRP A 85 9.96 -4.82 -20.76
CA TRP A 85 9.63 -4.14 -22.02
C TRP A 85 10.75 -3.20 -22.48
N GLU A 86 11.84 -3.11 -21.70
CA GLU A 86 13.04 -2.31 -22.00
C GLU A 86 12.74 -0.83 -22.30
N MET A 87 11.65 -0.31 -21.72
CA MET A 87 11.24 1.08 -21.89
C MET A 87 12.13 2.01 -21.05
N SER A 88 12.53 3.15 -21.61
CA SER A 88 13.20 4.21 -20.85
C SER A 88 12.24 4.88 -19.85
N ALA A 89 12.79 5.56 -18.83
CA ALA A 89 11.96 6.30 -17.87
C ALA A 89 11.08 7.36 -18.53
N GLU A 90 11.58 8.00 -19.59
CA GLU A 90 10.88 8.97 -20.42
C GLU A 90 9.70 8.31 -21.16
N GLN A 91 9.94 7.18 -21.82
CA GLN A 91 8.89 6.42 -22.53
C GLN A 91 7.79 5.94 -21.58
N ILE A 92 8.18 5.55 -20.36
CA ILE A 92 7.22 5.15 -19.33
C ILE A 92 6.37 6.35 -18.87
N ALA A 93 6.97 7.53 -18.73
CA ALA A 93 6.26 8.76 -18.35
C ALA A 93 5.30 9.26 -19.44
N ASP A 94 5.59 8.96 -20.71
CA ASP A 94 4.69 9.25 -21.82
C ASP A 94 3.54 8.22 -21.91
N GLU A 95 3.83 6.93 -21.68
CA GLU A 95 2.84 5.84 -21.76
C GLU A 95 1.80 5.91 -20.64
N TRP A 96 2.25 6.12 -19.40
CA TRP A 96 1.37 6.36 -18.28
C TRP A 96 1.50 7.82 -17.89
N PRO A 97 0.40 8.60 -17.77
CA PRO A 97 0.42 10.04 -17.50
C PRO A 97 0.93 10.34 -16.08
N VAL A 98 2.22 10.11 -15.86
CA VAL A 98 2.97 10.26 -14.62
C VAL A 98 4.24 11.04 -14.93
N SER A 99 4.77 11.79 -13.97
CA SER A 99 6.01 12.53 -14.22
C SER A 99 7.21 11.58 -14.31
N GLU A 100 8.19 11.93 -15.14
CA GLU A 100 9.46 11.20 -15.23
C GLU A 100 10.15 11.07 -13.85
N SER A 101 10.07 12.12 -13.02
CA SER A 101 10.57 12.08 -11.64
C SER A 101 9.91 10.98 -10.79
N ALA A 102 8.62 10.72 -10.98
CA ALA A 102 7.91 9.66 -10.27
C ALA A 102 8.32 8.29 -10.79
N VAL A 103 8.63 8.16 -12.09
CA VAL A 103 9.18 6.92 -12.66
C VAL A 103 10.57 6.64 -12.08
N GLN A 104 11.47 7.62 -12.10
CA GLN A 104 12.82 7.49 -11.56
C GLN A 104 12.78 7.12 -10.07
N GLU A 105 11.92 7.78 -9.29
CA GLU A 105 11.77 7.47 -7.87
C GLU A 105 11.18 6.07 -7.64
N ALA A 106 10.24 5.62 -8.47
CA ALA A 106 9.71 4.27 -8.41
C ALA A 106 10.77 3.19 -8.70
N LEU A 107 11.68 3.46 -9.64
CA LEU A 107 12.80 2.56 -9.95
C LEU A 107 13.83 2.56 -8.80
N ALA A 108 14.12 3.72 -8.21
CA ALA A 108 14.98 3.81 -7.03
C ALA A 108 14.36 3.10 -5.80
N PHE A 109 13.05 3.25 -5.61
CA PHE A 109 12.28 2.54 -4.58
C PHE A 109 12.37 1.04 -4.79
N TYR A 110 12.24 0.59 -6.04
CA TYR A 110 12.41 -0.81 -6.41
C TYR A 110 13.79 -1.33 -6.05
N ASP A 111 14.85 -0.59 -6.36
CA ASP A 111 16.21 -1.03 -6.03
C ASP A 111 16.44 -1.10 -4.51
N ALA A 112 15.88 -0.17 -3.74
CA ALA A 112 15.96 -0.18 -2.28
C ALA A 112 15.14 -1.31 -1.62
N HIS A 113 14.05 -1.76 -2.27
CA HIS A 113 13.12 -2.78 -1.75
C HIS A 113 13.04 -4.03 -2.63
N ARG A 114 14.11 -4.30 -3.40
CA ARG A 114 14.11 -5.29 -4.48
C ARG A 114 13.61 -6.66 -4.06
N ASN A 115 14.11 -7.16 -2.93
CA ASN A 115 13.76 -8.49 -2.41
C ASN A 115 12.25 -8.63 -2.14
N GLU A 116 11.61 -7.60 -1.58
CA GLU A 116 10.19 -7.61 -1.27
C GLU A 116 9.35 -7.56 -2.56
N ILE A 117 9.72 -6.68 -3.49
CA ILE A 117 8.96 -6.48 -4.72
C ILE A 117 9.12 -7.69 -5.66
N ASP A 118 10.31 -8.27 -5.77
CA ASP A 118 10.54 -9.48 -6.57
C ASP A 118 9.77 -10.69 -6.00
N ALA A 119 9.69 -10.82 -4.68
CA ALA A 119 8.87 -11.84 -4.04
C ALA A 119 7.38 -11.65 -4.36
N HIS A 120 6.88 -10.41 -4.31
CA HIS A 120 5.51 -10.09 -4.68
C HIS A 120 5.20 -10.33 -6.17
N LEU A 121 6.14 -9.99 -7.06
CA LEU A 121 6.03 -10.25 -8.49
C LEU A 121 5.95 -11.76 -8.76
N THR A 122 6.78 -12.54 -8.08
CA THR A 122 6.80 -14.00 -8.22
C THR A 122 5.50 -14.62 -7.71
N GLU A 123 5.01 -14.19 -6.56
CA GLU A 123 3.74 -14.66 -5.99
C GLU A 123 2.56 -14.39 -6.94
N GLU A 124 2.46 -13.17 -7.47
CA GLU A 124 1.40 -12.84 -8.43
C GLU A 124 1.52 -13.63 -9.73
N ALA A 125 2.75 -13.87 -10.23
CA ALA A 125 2.96 -14.71 -11.40
C ALA A 125 2.52 -16.17 -11.15
N ASN A 126 2.80 -16.71 -9.98
CA ASN A 126 2.35 -18.04 -9.58
C ASN A 126 0.82 -18.12 -9.51
N ILE A 127 0.19 -17.13 -8.87
CA ILE A 127 -1.28 -17.02 -8.81
C ILE A 127 -1.86 -16.95 -10.23
N ALA A 128 -1.30 -16.12 -11.12
CA ALA A 128 -1.75 -16.01 -12.50
C ALA A 128 -1.62 -17.33 -13.27
N GLN A 129 -0.52 -18.06 -13.08
CA GLN A 129 -0.33 -19.39 -13.68
C GLN A 129 -1.33 -20.42 -13.13
N GLU A 130 -1.63 -20.40 -11.83
CA GLU A 130 -2.66 -21.27 -11.26
C GLU A 130 -4.04 -20.99 -11.85
N TYR A 131 -4.41 -19.71 -12.02
CA TYR A 131 -5.67 -19.35 -12.67
C TYR A 131 -5.71 -19.79 -14.14
N ALA A 132 -4.62 -19.61 -14.89
CA ALA A 132 -4.53 -20.07 -16.28
C ALA A 132 -4.67 -21.60 -16.40
N ARG A 133 -4.17 -22.36 -15.42
CA ARG A 133 -4.37 -23.83 -15.36
C ARG A 133 -5.80 -24.22 -15.03
N LYS A 134 -6.49 -23.48 -14.16
CA LYS A 134 -7.87 -23.77 -13.71
C LYS A 134 -8.92 -23.34 -14.74
N THR A 135 -8.62 -22.31 -15.54
CA THR A 135 -9.49 -21.78 -16.58
C THR A 135 -8.70 -21.69 -17.88
N PRO A 136 -8.41 -22.81 -18.56
CA PRO A 136 -7.86 -22.72 -19.91
C PRO A 136 -8.87 -21.94 -20.76
N TYR A 137 -8.44 -20.80 -21.31
CA TYR A 137 -9.19 -20.11 -22.35
C TYR A 137 -9.29 -21.09 -23.52
N VAL A 138 -10.43 -21.77 -23.65
CA VAL A 138 -10.72 -22.58 -24.83
C VAL A 138 -11.08 -21.56 -25.89
N GLU A 139 -10.16 -21.29 -26.82
CA GLU A 139 -10.52 -20.62 -28.07
C GLU A 139 -11.62 -21.45 -28.70
N ALA A 140 -12.86 -20.98 -28.63
CA ALA A 140 -13.94 -21.55 -29.39
C ALA A 140 -13.60 -21.26 -30.86
N GLU A 141 -13.03 -22.26 -31.52
CA GLU A 141 -12.76 -22.25 -32.95
C GLU A 141 -14.02 -21.78 -33.68
N ALA A 142 -13.96 -20.60 -34.27
CA ALA A 142 -14.98 -20.11 -35.18
C ALA A 142 -14.90 -20.93 -36.47
N THR A 143 -15.55 -22.10 -36.46
CA THR A 143 -15.86 -22.87 -37.67
C THR A 143 -16.61 -21.97 -38.65
N HIS A 144 -15.98 -21.74 -39.80
CA HIS A 144 -16.56 -21.12 -41.00
C HIS A 144 -17.58 -22.04 -41.66
#